data_AF-A0A077ZI41-F1
#
_entry.id   AF-A0A077ZI41-F1
#
_cell.length_a   1.000
_cell.length_b   1.000
_cell.length_c   1.000
_cell.angle_alpha   90.00
_cell.angle_beta   90.00
_cell.angle_gamma   90.00
#
_symmetry.space_group_name_H-M   'P 1'
#
loop_
_entity.id
_entity.type
_entity.pdbx_description
1 polymer ?
#
loop_
_entity_poly.entity_id
_entity_poly.type
_entity_poly.pdbx_seq_one_letter_code
_entity_poly.pdbx_strand_id
1 'polypeptide(L)'
;MVRTIGMGNSENNLCGNGGILLMVATELCFLTVACSVVNVEQLRRENGLQVRNEAMQNKLARLSCEALASLAGFKPGCLPNNVAVSAFTKLLTPYICDLLETNSYSEILKQLGNFCETPRFIWNSNMKSELLDYVIKAPDLLMKAESPDDSGFRFSYLEEEFCLGDVYVRIYNRQPKYILKDPRNFFMELLDYLGKSSVETERLDVAAEALLNVLNNYPGLEVQCIAHLNVLLRLLELELCEELCSKVLMILRSVLANEDCCGTFLLKLFCCHETLSVRENAGYLLVKLQSDPLHGPRWTRFVGNFMPPVFADMMREALEDSINLFDSQTETPELIWNKQMRMSVCQSVCEMEQLFLESLKSHGDKWALPSDFQTPYQYSLSDELIIGGISLRLFISNPAWKLRAPKKFLIDLLNTLLQDCRSESIDESRLQILDKALALLLHCHPGLCDAVATHGYIPHIVETLSSAINPALRSSLLILCQIVKSQLCVNKMAATECVSHLASALHSVPEMQHVICRTLSALFEHGTSSLVADAIKCNLHIRLLELLASDLPATESPSAVKAEIVKTLNCMAACELFGQEVASVLEKSSVWGEFKDQKHDLFISCPSQMRFLPSMKLCCANFS
;
A
#
# COMPACT_ATOMS: atom_id res chain seq x y z
N MET A 1 38.31 62.01 -3.36
CA MET A 1 37.74 62.14 -2.01
C MET A 1 36.33 61.60 -1.93
N VAL A 2 35.31 62.19 -2.61
CA VAL A 2 33.93 61.66 -2.61
C VAL A 2 33.89 60.19 -3.03
N ARG A 3 34.60 59.81 -4.10
CA ARG A 3 34.77 58.41 -4.51
C ARG A 3 35.43 57.53 -3.44
N THR A 4 36.43 58.05 -2.73
CA THR A 4 37.12 57.31 -1.65
C THR A 4 36.18 57.06 -0.47
N ILE A 5 35.38 58.06 -0.09
CA ILE A 5 34.33 57.92 0.94
C ILE A 5 33.27 56.92 0.47
N GLY A 6 32.85 56.98 -0.80
CA GLY A 6 31.91 56.02 -1.38
C GLY A 6 32.45 54.58 -1.45
N MET A 7 33.73 54.39 -1.80
CA MET A 7 34.39 53.08 -1.78
C MET A 7 34.56 52.56 -0.36
N GLY A 8 34.98 53.41 0.58
CA GLY A 8 35.07 53.04 2.00
C GLY A 8 33.71 52.68 2.62
N ASN A 9 32.62 53.28 2.13
CA ASN A 9 31.24 52.91 2.51
C ASN A 9 30.80 51.55 1.93
N SER A 10 31.42 51.08 0.84
CA SER A 10 31.08 49.79 0.21
C SER A 10 32.00 48.65 0.68
N GLU A 11 33.17 48.95 1.23
CA GLU A 11 34.07 47.96 1.79
C GLU A 11 33.75 47.63 3.26
N ASN A 12 33.47 46.35 3.54
CA ASN A 12 33.12 45.83 4.86
C ASN A 12 34.21 45.97 5.95
N ASN A 13 35.41 46.46 5.61
CA ASN A 13 36.60 46.45 6.47
C ASN A 13 37.03 47.84 6.97
N LEU A 14 36.08 48.57 7.58
CA LEU A 14 36.32 49.86 8.24
C LEU A 14 37.22 49.81 9.49
N CYS A 15 37.66 48.62 9.94
CA CYS A 15 38.69 48.50 11.00
C CYS A 15 40.08 48.15 10.44
N GLY A 16 40.19 47.84 9.14
CA GLY A 16 41.47 47.67 8.46
C GLY A 16 42.00 49.00 7.93
N ASN A 17 42.99 48.91 7.02
CA ASN A 17 43.52 50.08 6.32
C ASN A 17 42.42 50.94 5.65
N GLY A 18 41.30 50.34 5.25
CA GLY A 18 40.13 51.06 4.72
C GLY A 18 39.48 52.02 5.72
N GLY A 19 39.47 51.69 7.01
CA GLY A 19 38.99 52.57 8.08
C GLY A 19 39.83 53.82 8.28
N ILE A 20 41.15 53.63 8.30
CA ILE A 20 42.12 54.73 8.39
C ILE A 20 41.96 55.62 7.16
N LEU A 21 41.84 55.04 5.97
CA LEU A 21 41.58 55.77 4.72
C LEU A 21 40.28 56.58 4.76
N LEU A 22 39.19 56.00 5.27
CA LEU A 22 37.93 56.73 5.42
C LEU A 22 38.08 57.89 6.40
N MET A 23 38.71 57.66 7.57
CA MET A 23 38.93 58.69 8.58
C MET A 23 39.74 59.86 8.03
N VAL A 24 40.88 59.57 7.40
CA VAL A 24 41.73 60.56 6.74
C VAL A 24 40.98 61.24 5.59
N ALA A 25 40.16 60.52 4.82
CA ALA A 25 39.36 61.12 3.76
C ALA A 25 38.27 62.07 4.30
N THR A 26 37.60 61.71 5.40
CA THR A 26 36.61 62.60 6.04
C THR A 26 37.25 63.81 6.69
N GLU A 27 38.41 63.66 7.32
CA GLU A 27 39.15 64.77 7.93
C GLU A 27 39.72 65.71 6.86
N LEU A 28 40.31 65.16 5.80
CA LEU A 28 40.72 65.93 4.63
C LEU A 28 39.53 66.63 3.97
N CYS A 29 38.34 65.99 3.93
CA CYS A 29 37.11 66.62 3.43
C CYS A 29 36.68 67.82 4.29
N PHE A 30 36.70 67.67 5.61
CA PHE A 30 36.42 68.75 6.54
C PHE A 30 37.40 69.92 6.37
N LEU A 31 38.70 69.64 6.31
CA LEU A 31 39.74 70.64 6.10
C LEU A 31 39.58 71.33 4.73
N THR A 32 39.25 70.58 3.68
CA THR A 32 39.04 71.12 2.32
C THR A 32 37.85 72.07 2.26
N VAL A 33 36.75 71.75 2.94
CA VAL A 33 35.55 72.60 3.08
C VAL A 33 35.87 73.85 3.91
N ALA A 34 36.66 73.72 4.97
CA ALA A 34 37.05 74.84 5.83
C ALA A 34 37.94 75.87 5.11
N CYS A 35 38.73 75.45 4.11
CA CYS A 35 39.69 76.33 3.44
C CYS A 35 39.11 77.23 2.33
N SER A 36 37.96 76.92 1.73
CA SER A 36 37.41 77.73 0.63
C SER A 36 35.91 77.52 0.41
N VAL A 37 35.16 78.62 0.26
CA VAL A 37 33.73 78.60 -0.10
C VAL A 37 33.50 77.87 -1.44
N VAL A 38 34.44 77.99 -2.38
CA VAL A 38 34.36 77.31 -3.70
C VAL A 38 34.43 75.79 -3.54
N ASN A 39 35.21 75.29 -2.57
CA ASN A 39 35.28 73.86 -2.29
C ASN A 39 33.96 73.33 -1.71
N VAL A 40 33.27 74.14 -0.90
CA VAL A 40 31.95 73.79 -0.36
C VAL A 40 30.93 73.66 -1.49
N GLU A 41 30.92 74.59 -2.44
CA GLU A 41 30.04 74.53 -3.60
C GLU A 41 30.34 73.32 -4.49
N GLN A 42 31.62 73.01 -4.72
CA GLN A 42 32.01 71.84 -5.51
C GLN A 42 31.61 70.54 -4.81
N LEU A 43 31.83 70.42 -3.49
CA LEU A 43 31.41 69.26 -2.71
C LEU A 43 29.88 69.10 -2.72
N ARG A 44 29.12 70.21 -2.69
CA ARG A 44 27.67 70.19 -2.84
C ARG A 44 27.25 69.72 -4.24
N ARG A 45 27.91 70.19 -5.30
CA ARG A 45 27.63 69.79 -6.70
C ARG A 45 27.90 68.31 -6.96
N GLU A 46 28.90 67.73 -6.31
CA GLU A 46 29.25 66.32 -6.44
C GLU A 46 28.50 65.39 -5.45
N ASN A 47 27.43 65.88 -4.81
CA ASN A 47 26.69 65.18 -3.75
C ASN A 47 27.58 64.73 -2.56
N GLY A 48 28.78 65.29 -2.40
CA GLY A 48 29.75 64.90 -1.40
C GLY A 48 29.30 65.14 0.04
N LEU A 49 28.46 66.16 0.27
CA LEU A 49 27.83 66.39 1.59
C LEU A 49 26.84 65.28 1.96
N GLN A 50 26.07 64.80 0.98
CA GLN A 50 25.12 63.71 1.18
C GLN A 50 25.87 62.40 1.44
N VAL A 51 26.87 62.07 0.62
CA VAL A 51 27.74 60.90 0.82
C VAL A 51 28.43 60.95 2.19
N ARG A 52 28.87 62.13 2.65
CA ARG A 52 29.44 62.30 4.00
C ARG A 52 28.41 62.04 5.10
N ASN A 53 27.19 62.57 4.94
CA ASN A 53 26.13 62.38 5.93
C ASN A 53 25.71 60.91 6.03
N GLU A 54 25.54 60.24 4.89
CA GLU A 54 25.27 58.80 4.80
C GLU A 54 26.40 57.98 5.44
N ALA A 55 27.67 58.32 5.16
CA ALA A 55 28.83 57.68 5.80
C ALA A 55 28.83 57.84 7.33
N MET A 56 28.49 59.04 7.82
CA MET A 56 28.38 59.31 9.26
C MET A 56 27.23 58.53 9.90
N GLN A 57 26.06 58.48 9.26
CA GLN A 57 24.91 57.72 9.73
C GLN A 57 25.21 56.21 9.78
N ASN A 58 25.86 55.66 8.74
CA ASN A 58 26.26 54.25 8.71
C ASN A 58 27.28 53.93 9.82
N LYS A 59 28.25 54.83 10.07
CA LYS A 59 29.21 54.68 11.17
C LYS A 59 28.51 54.72 12.52
N LEU A 60 27.58 55.65 12.73
CA LEU A 60 26.78 55.72 13.96
C LEU A 60 25.95 54.45 14.15
N ALA A 61 25.29 53.96 13.11
CA ALA A 61 24.50 52.74 13.17
C ALA A 61 25.35 51.51 13.58
N ARG A 62 26.56 51.38 13.03
CA ARG A 62 27.50 50.33 13.43
C ARG A 62 27.95 50.47 14.89
N LEU A 63 28.28 51.69 15.33
CA LEU A 63 28.63 51.96 16.73
C LEU A 63 27.45 51.70 17.68
N SER A 64 26.22 51.94 17.23
CA SER A 64 25.00 51.60 17.98
C SER A 64 24.87 50.08 18.15
N CYS A 65 25.08 49.28 17.10
CA CYS A 65 25.12 47.81 17.23
C CYS A 65 26.19 47.37 18.22
N GLU A 66 27.38 47.98 18.17
CA GLU A 66 28.45 47.71 19.11
C GLU A 66 28.10 48.05 20.56
N ALA A 67 27.40 49.17 20.79
CA ALA A 67 26.93 49.57 22.11
C ALA A 67 25.85 48.62 22.64
N LEU A 68 24.92 48.17 21.78
CA LEU A 68 23.92 47.15 22.13
C LEU A 68 24.58 45.82 22.49
N ALA A 69 25.56 45.36 21.70
CA ALA A 69 26.31 44.15 22.00
C ALA A 69 27.06 44.24 23.34
N SER A 70 27.66 45.40 23.65
CA SER A 70 28.27 45.64 24.97
C SER A 70 27.23 45.63 26.10
N LEU A 71 26.04 46.23 25.88
CA LEU A 71 24.99 46.30 26.90
C LEU A 71 24.40 44.92 27.23
N ALA A 72 24.26 44.06 26.22
CA ALA A 72 23.85 42.66 26.38
C ALA A 72 24.92 41.78 27.05
N GLY A 73 26.17 42.23 27.07
CA GLY A 73 27.31 41.45 27.58
C GLY A 73 27.95 40.51 26.55
N PHE A 74 27.71 40.72 25.26
CA PHE A 74 28.25 39.88 24.18
C PHE A 74 29.68 40.24 23.78
N LYS A 75 30.15 41.45 24.11
CA LYS A 75 31.53 41.85 23.86
C LYS A 75 32.47 41.33 24.97
N PRO A 76 33.70 40.92 24.61
CA PRO A 76 34.72 40.54 25.60
C PRO A 76 34.92 41.63 26.67
N GLY A 77 34.82 41.26 27.94
CA GLY A 77 35.00 42.16 29.08
C GLY A 77 33.71 42.78 29.64
N CYS A 78 32.57 42.61 28.98
CA CYS A 78 31.26 43.01 29.51
C CYS A 78 30.63 41.87 30.33
N LEU A 79 29.90 42.22 31.41
CA LEU A 79 29.15 41.23 32.18
C LEU A 79 27.85 40.86 31.43
N PRO A 80 27.44 39.57 31.40
CA PRO A 80 26.17 39.16 30.80
C PRO A 80 24.99 39.91 31.41
N ASN A 81 24.10 40.45 30.56
CA ASN A 81 22.94 41.23 30.98
C ASN A 81 21.64 40.66 30.39
N ASN A 82 21.05 39.69 31.09
CA ASN A 82 19.85 38.99 30.65
C ASN A 82 18.63 39.92 30.50
N VAL A 83 18.58 41.04 31.22
CA VAL A 83 17.50 42.02 31.09
C VAL A 83 17.59 42.72 29.74
N ALA A 84 18.79 43.17 29.34
CA ALA A 84 19.02 43.75 28.03
C ALA A 84 18.76 42.74 26.90
N VAL A 85 19.24 41.50 27.05
CA VAL A 85 18.99 40.43 26.06
C VAL A 85 17.49 40.18 25.89
N SER A 86 16.73 40.11 26.99
CA SER A 86 15.26 39.94 26.96
C SER A 86 14.57 41.10 26.25
N ALA A 87 14.95 42.34 26.55
CA ALA A 87 14.43 43.53 25.89
C ALA A 87 14.74 43.55 24.39
N PHE A 88 16.00 43.29 24.00
CA PHE A 88 16.41 43.24 22.60
C PHE A 88 15.71 42.13 21.83
N THR A 89 15.48 40.98 22.46
CA THR A 89 14.78 39.86 21.82
C THR A 89 13.33 40.23 21.47
N LYS A 90 12.68 41.09 22.27
CA LYS A 90 11.33 41.59 22.00
C LYS A 90 11.33 42.74 20.99
N LEU A 91 12.25 43.70 21.13
CA LEU A 91 12.30 44.90 20.29
C LEU A 91 12.93 44.65 18.91
N LEU A 92 13.93 43.79 18.82
CA LEU A 92 14.72 43.55 17.60
C LEU A 92 14.53 42.15 17.02
N THR A 93 13.75 41.28 17.67
CA THR A 93 13.58 39.83 17.39
C THR A 93 14.79 38.97 17.81
N PRO A 94 14.59 37.67 18.11
CA PRO A 94 15.68 36.75 18.47
C PRO A 94 16.81 36.67 17.42
N TYR A 95 16.47 36.73 16.13
CA TYR A 95 17.46 36.63 15.05
C TYR A 95 18.48 37.78 15.05
N ILE A 96 18.04 39.01 15.34
CA ILE A 96 18.95 40.15 15.42
C ILE A 96 19.83 40.07 16.68
N CYS A 97 19.30 39.55 17.79
CA CYS A 97 20.10 39.27 18.99
C CYS A 97 21.25 38.29 18.71
N ASP A 98 20.99 37.21 17.96
CA ASP A 98 22.03 36.27 17.53
C ASP A 98 23.11 36.94 16.67
N LEU A 99 22.70 37.86 15.77
CA LEU A 99 23.65 38.61 14.96
C LEU A 99 24.48 39.61 15.80
N LEU A 100 23.90 40.18 16.86
CA LEU A 100 24.63 41.01 17.83
C LEU A 100 25.67 40.18 18.59
N GLU A 101 25.29 38.99 19.04
CA GLU A 101 26.18 38.05 19.75
C GLU A 101 27.36 37.60 18.89
N THR A 102 27.11 37.33 17.60
CA THR A 102 28.15 36.95 16.63
C THR A 102 28.93 38.14 16.04
N ASN A 103 28.66 39.37 16.49
CA ASN A 103 29.25 40.63 16.00
C ASN A 103 29.06 40.87 14.48
N SER A 104 27.98 40.33 13.90
CA SER A 104 27.66 40.39 12.47
C SER A 104 26.93 41.70 12.10
N TYR A 105 27.46 42.86 12.51
CA TYR A 105 26.73 44.13 12.45
C TYR A 105 26.35 44.58 11.02
N SER A 106 27.17 44.27 10.01
CA SER A 106 26.85 44.58 8.62
C SER A 106 25.58 43.86 8.16
N GLU A 107 25.37 42.62 8.62
CA GLU A 107 24.17 41.85 8.30
C GLU A 107 22.96 42.43 9.04
N ILE A 108 23.09 42.84 10.30
CA ILE A 108 22.01 43.52 11.04
C ILE A 108 21.51 44.75 10.27
N LEU A 109 22.43 45.62 9.87
CA LEU A 109 22.08 46.87 9.16
C LEU A 109 21.43 46.59 7.80
N LYS A 110 21.89 45.54 7.11
CA LYS A 110 21.29 45.09 5.85
C LYS A 110 19.88 44.53 6.05
N GLN A 111 19.67 43.71 7.08
CA GLN A 111 18.40 43.04 7.38
C GLN A 111 17.34 44.04 7.85
N LEU A 112 17.70 44.97 8.75
CA LEU A 112 16.76 46.01 9.22
C LEU A 112 16.46 47.09 8.16
N GLY A 113 17.29 47.18 7.12
CA GLY A 113 17.13 48.10 6.01
C GLY A 113 16.17 47.63 4.92
N ASN A 114 15.98 46.32 4.76
CA ASN A 114 15.26 45.71 3.65
C ASN A 114 14.05 44.89 4.13
N PHE A 115 13.05 44.70 3.27
CA PHE A 115 12.03 43.68 3.52
C PHE A 115 12.69 42.30 3.53
N CYS A 116 12.41 41.51 4.56
CA CYS A 116 12.96 40.17 4.71
C CYS A 116 11.91 39.21 5.25
N GLU A 117 11.78 38.05 4.62
CA GLU A 117 10.99 36.92 5.11
C GLU A 117 11.80 35.64 4.96
N THR A 118 12.29 35.15 6.09
CA THR A 118 13.00 33.88 6.23
C THR A 118 12.39 33.10 7.39
N PRO A 119 12.59 31.77 7.46
CA PRO A 119 12.04 30.96 8.53
C PRO A 119 12.39 31.44 9.95
N ARG A 120 13.47 32.20 10.16
CA ARG A 120 13.84 32.73 11.49
C ARG A 120 13.68 34.25 11.64
N PHE A 121 13.31 34.97 10.58
CA PHE A 121 13.27 36.43 10.60
C PHE A 121 12.25 36.97 9.60
N ILE A 122 11.29 37.74 10.12
CA ILE A 122 10.35 38.53 9.36
C ILE A 122 10.61 40.00 9.70
N TRP A 123 10.76 40.83 8.68
CA TRP A 123 10.90 42.27 8.83
C TRP A 123 10.28 43.00 7.66
N ASN A 124 9.35 43.90 7.97
CA ASN A 124 8.62 44.68 6.98
C ASN A 124 8.50 46.14 7.41
N SER A 125 7.91 46.97 6.54
CA SER A 125 7.72 48.40 6.82
C SER A 125 6.84 48.67 8.05
N ASN A 126 5.86 47.81 8.32
CA ASN A 126 4.94 47.98 9.45
C ASN A 126 5.67 47.72 10.77
N MET A 127 6.38 46.60 10.89
CA MET A 127 7.21 46.29 12.06
C MET A 127 8.25 47.37 12.32
N LYS A 128 8.91 47.85 11.26
CA LYS A 128 9.86 48.98 11.38
C LYS A 128 9.18 50.23 11.94
N SER A 129 7.97 50.53 11.49
CA SER A 129 7.21 51.71 11.95
C SER A 129 6.78 51.56 13.41
N GLU A 130 6.27 50.38 13.80
CA GLU A 130 5.92 50.05 15.19
C GLU A 130 7.10 50.20 16.15
N LEU A 131 8.28 49.68 15.76
CA LEU A 131 9.50 49.83 16.56
C LEU A 131 9.94 51.29 16.68
N LEU A 132 9.92 52.05 15.57
CA LEU A 132 10.30 53.46 15.58
C LEU A 132 9.34 54.29 16.45
N ASP A 133 8.03 54.04 16.35
CA ASP A 133 7.01 54.70 17.18
C ASP A 133 7.21 54.42 18.67
N TYR A 134 7.63 53.20 19.03
CA TYR A 134 7.98 52.85 20.40
C TYR A 134 9.23 53.59 20.88
N VAL A 135 10.32 53.52 20.10
CA VAL A 135 11.61 54.13 20.45
C VAL A 135 11.53 55.66 20.54
N ILE A 136 10.73 56.33 19.69
CA ILE A 136 10.53 57.78 19.74
C ILE A 136 9.81 58.21 21.03
N LYS A 137 8.93 57.39 21.58
CA LYS A 137 8.20 57.67 22.83
C LYS A 137 9.04 57.41 24.09
N ALA A 138 10.07 56.56 24.01
CA ALA A 138 10.85 56.14 25.17
C ALA A 138 11.55 57.30 25.91
N PRO A 139 12.19 58.30 25.25
CA PRO A 139 12.77 59.45 25.95
C PRO A 139 11.75 60.26 26.74
N ASP A 140 10.54 60.44 26.22
CA ASP A 140 9.47 61.18 26.91
C ASP A 140 8.96 60.44 28.15
N LEU A 141 8.90 59.10 28.10
CA LEU A 141 8.58 58.27 29.28
C LEU A 141 9.68 58.38 30.33
N LEU A 142 10.93 58.25 29.93
CA LEU A 142 12.09 58.36 30.83
C LEU A 142 12.17 59.75 31.48
N MET A 143 11.83 60.82 30.74
CA MET A 143 11.74 62.20 31.26
C MET A 143 10.62 62.37 32.31
N LYS A 144 9.53 61.57 32.21
CA LYS A 144 8.44 61.52 33.18
C LYS A 144 8.70 60.57 34.35
N ALA A 145 9.91 59.99 34.43
CA ALA A 145 10.27 58.93 35.39
C ALA A 145 9.40 57.66 35.26
N GLU A 146 8.81 57.44 34.07
CA GLU A 146 8.14 56.19 33.70
C GLU A 146 9.14 55.29 32.96
N SER A 147 9.21 54.01 33.34
CA SER A 147 10.04 53.05 32.61
C SER A 147 9.28 52.51 31.40
N PRO A 148 9.84 52.58 30.18
CA PRO A 148 9.25 51.88 29.04
C PRO A 148 9.14 50.39 29.37
N ASP A 149 7.97 49.79 29.14
CA ASP A 149 7.78 48.35 29.32
C ASP A 149 8.33 47.62 28.09
N ASP A 150 9.66 47.54 28.00
CA ASP A 150 10.35 46.81 26.93
C ASP A 150 9.91 45.33 26.92
N SER A 151 9.49 44.84 28.09
CA SER A 151 9.02 43.48 28.28
C SER A 151 7.61 43.24 27.72
N GLY A 152 6.78 44.27 27.61
CA GLY A 152 5.44 44.19 27.05
C GLY A 152 5.38 44.33 25.53
N PHE A 153 6.46 44.80 24.89
CA PHE A 153 6.46 45.08 23.44
C PHE A 153 6.26 43.81 22.60
N ARG A 154 5.32 43.88 21.65
CA ARG A 154 4.99 42.84 20.67
C ARG A 154 4.73 43.50 19.32
N PHE A 155 5.21 42.88 18.24
CA PHE A 155 4.88 43.31 16.88
C PHE A 155 3.53 42.74 16.48
N SER A 156 2.61 43.61 16.06
CA SER A 156 1.25 43.20 15.67
C SER A 156 1.26 42.14 14.56
N TYR A 157 2.15 42.30 13.57
CA TYR A 157 2.30 41.38 12.44
C TYR A 157 2.72 39.96 12.88
N LEU A 158 3.48 39.82 13.96
CA LEU A 158 3.99 38.51 14.41
C LEU A 158 2.99 37.76 15.29
N GLU A 159 1.96 38.44 15.82
CA GLU A 159 0.96 37.80 16.69
C GLU A 159 0.06 36.80 15.94
N GLU A 160 -0.15 37.02 14.64
CA GLU A 160 -0.94 36.13 13.77
C GLU A 160 -0.11 34.98 13.18
N GLU A 161 1.22 35.05 13.24
CA GLU A 161 2.11 34.06 12.64
C GLU A 161 2.26 32.80 13.51
N PHE A 162 2.17 31.63 12.88
CA PHE A 162 2.46 30.37 13.55
C PHE A 162 3.97 30.17 13.70
N CYS A 163 4.49 30.48 14.88
CA CYS A 163 5.89 30.36 15.25
C CYS A 163 6.07 29.29 16.34
N LEU A 164 6.98 28.34 16.12
CA LEU A 164 7.39 27.35 17.11
C LEU A 164 8.88 27.53 17.41
N GLY A 165 9.22 27.76 18.68
CA GLY A 165 10.55 28.26 19.05
C GLY A 165 10.82 29.62 18.38
N ASP A 166 11.83 29.66 17.52
CA ASP A 166 12.23 30.83 16.73
C ASP A 166 12.00 30.64 15.22
N VAL A 167 11.11 29.71 14.84
CA VAL A 167 10.84 29.35 13.44
C VAL A 167 9.40 29.61 13.04
N TYR A 168 9.21 30.44 12.02
CA TYR A 168 7.93 30.70 11.36
C TYR A 168 7.59 29.54 10.41
N VAL A 169 6.68 28.67 10.86
CA VAL A 169 6.42 27.35 10.24
C VAL A 169 5.95 27.49 8.78
N ARG A 170 5.07 28.46 8.51
CA ARG A 170 4.59 28.78 7.16
C ARG A 170 5.73 29.11 6.19
N ILE A 171 6.71 29.89 6.63
CA ILE A 171 7.84 30.31 5.79
C ILE A 171 8.82 29.14 5.64
N TYR A 172 9.03 28.36 6.69
CA TYR A 172 9.84 27.15 6.63
C TYR A 172 9.31 26.15 5.59
N ASN A 173 8.01 25.87 5.56
CA ASN A 173 7.44 24.97 4.55
C ASN A 173 7.61 25.49 3.11
N ARG A 174 7.58 26.81 2.90
CA ARG A 174 7.88 27.43 1.59
C ARG A 174 9.37 27.39 1.25
N GLN A 175 10.25 27.34 2.26
CA GLN A 175 11.71 27.37 2.14
C GLN A 175 12.36 26.20 2.90
N PRO A 176 12.04 24.93 2.58
CA PRO A 176 12.41 23.79 3.43
C PRO A 176 13.91 23.50 3.48
N LYS A 177 14.68 24.06 2.53
CA LYS A 177 16.14 23.96 2.47
C LYS A 177 16.87 24.99 3.36
N TYR A 178 16.13 25.81 4.09
CA TYR A 178 16.73 26.79 4.99
C TYR A 178 17.47 26.07 6.13
N ILE A 179 18.72 26.49 6.37
CA ILE A 179 19.57 25.90 7.40
C ILE A 179 19.15 26.46 8.76
N LEU A 180 18.55 25.60 9.59
CA LEU A 180 18.09 25.93 10.93
C LEU A 180 19.29 25.99 11.89
N LYS A 181 19.24 26.93 12.84
CA LYS A 181 20.26 27.07 13.89
C LYS A 181 20.28 25.84 14.82
N ASP A 182 19.08 25.40 15.21
CA ASP A 182 18.88 24.20 16.04
C ASP A 182 17.73 23.35 15.47
N PRO A 183 18.00 22.51 14.44
CA PRO A 183 16.96 21.69 13.83
C PRO A 183 16.37 20.67 14.81
N ARG A 184 17.14 20.24 15.82
CA ARG A 184 16.68 19.31 16.85
C ARG A 184 15.65 19.96 17.75
N ASN A 185 15.89 21.19 18.22
CA ASN A 185 14.92 21.89 19.05
C ASN A 185 13.61 22.14 18.28
N PHE A 186 13.70 22.63 17.03
CA PHE A 186 12.50 22.85 16.21
C PHE A 186 11.73 21.55 15.95
N PHE A 187 12.43 20.44 15.69
CA PHE A 187 11.82 19.12 15.58
C PHE A 187 11.06 18.70 16.85
N MET A 188 11.65 18.92 18.03
CA MET A 188 11.01 18.60 19.30
C MET A 188 9.80 19.50 19.59
N GLU A 189 9.88 20.80 19.26
CA GLU A 189 8.75 21.73 19.35
C GLU A 189 7.60 21.33 18.43
N LEU A 190 7.89 20.85 17.21
CA LEU A 190 6.88 20.32 16.29
C LEU A 190 6.21 19.06 16.87
N LEU A 191 6.97 18.11 17.40
CA LEU A 191 6.42 16.92 18.05
C LEU A 191 5.59 17.27 19.29
N ASP A 192 6.04 18.22 20.10
CA ASP A 192 5.30 18.69 21.28
C ASP A 192 3.98 19.39 20.87
N TYR A 193 4.02 20.22 19.83
CA TYR A 193 2.84 20.89 19.29
C TYR A 193 1.81 19.88 18.74
N LEU A 194 2.26 18.96 17.87
CA LEU A 194 1.43 17.87 17.34
C LEU A 194 0.88 16.99 18.46
N GLY A 195 1.65 16.79 19.53
CA GLY A 195 1.28 15.99 20.69
C GLY A 195 0.27 16.64 21.62
N LYS A 196 0.18 17.98 21.67
CA LYS A 196 -0.73 18.73 22.56
C LYS A 196 -2.03 19.16 21.90
N SER A 197 -1.99 19.45 20.60
CA SER A 197 -3.08 20.10 19.88
C SER A 197 -4.30 19.20 19.76
N SER A 198 -5.47 19.70 20.17
CA SER A 198 -6.71 18.91 20.22
C SER A 198 -7.79 19.31 19.21
N VAL A 199 -7.65 20.39 18.43
CA VAL A 199 -8.79 20.90 17.61
C VAL A 199 -8.43 21.59 16.28
N GLU A 200 -7.29 22.28 16.15
CA GLU A 200 -7.00 23.09 14.94
C GLU A 200 -6.33 22.26 13.83
N THR A 201 -7.13 21.61 12.99
CA THR A 201 -6.67 20.74 11.89
C THR A 201 -5.76 21.45 10.87
N GLU A 202 -6.01 22.73 10.57
CA GLU A 202 -5.18 23.50 9.63
C GLU A 202 -3.75 23.68 10.12
N ARG A 203 -3.56 24.00 11.41
CA ARG A 203 -2.20 24.16 11.97
C ARG A 203 -1.49 22.82 12.16
N LEU A 204 -2.25 21.75 12.43
CA LEU A 204 -1.70 20.38 12.44
C LEU A 204 -1.14 20.00 11.07
N ASP A 205 -1.83 20.34 9.98
CA ASP A 205 -1.35 20.07 8.63
C ASP A 205 -0.01 20.78 8.33
N VAL A 206 0.05 22.07 8.66
CA VAL A 206 1.25 22.90 8.48
C VAL A 206 2.41 22.40 9.35
N ALA A 207 2.13 21.99 10.60
CA ALA A 207 3.14 21.41 11.50
C ALA A 207 3.63 20.03 11.01
N ALA A 208 2.74 19.17 10.53
CA ALA A 208 3.11 17.86 9.97
C ALA A 208 3.96 18.01 8.71
N GLU A 209 3.63 18.97 7.83
CA GLU A 209 4.45 19.30 6.66
C GLU A 209 5.83 19.79 7.08
N ALA A 210 5.92 20.63 8.12
CA ALA A 210 7.19 21.10 8.64
C ALA A 210 8.02 19.97 9.24
N LEU A 211 7.41 19.06 9.99
CA LEU A 211 8.09 17.89 10.55
C LEU A 211 8.65 16.99 9.44
N LEU A 212 7.88 16.74 8.39
CA LEU A 212 8.31 15.99 7.22
C LEU A 212 9.48 16.69 6.51
N ASN A 213 9.40 18.01 6.33
CA ASN A 213 10.48 18.81 5.76
C ASN A 213 11.75 18.74 6.62
N VAL A 214 11.64 18.76 7.96
CA VAL A 214 12.80 18.56 8.86
C VAL A 214 13.40 17.17 8.67
N LEU A 215 12.59 16.10 8.69
CA LEU A 215 13.07 14.73 8.51
C LEU A 215 13.78 14.53 7.17
N ASN A 216 13.28 15.14 6.09
CA ASN A 216 13.89 15.07 4.76
C ASN A 216 15.25 15.80 4.66
N ASN A 217 15.46 16.85 5.45
CA ASN A 217 16.67 17.68 5.36
C ASN A 217 17.72 17.38 6.44
N TYR A 218 17.35 16.72 7.54
CA TYR A 218 18.24 16.42 8.67
C TYR A 218 18.19 14.93 9.05
N PRO A 219 18.93 14.07 8.31
CA PRO A 219 19.02 12.64 8.61
C PRO A 219 19.54 12.38 10.02
N GLY A 220 19.01 11.34 10.67
CA GLY A 220 19.30 10.95 12.05
C GLY A 220 18.29 11.48 13.07
N LEU A 221 17.47 12.49 12.73
CA LEU A 221 16.40 12.99 13.61
C LEU A 221 15.23 12.01 13.70
N GLU A 222 15.04 11.14 12.72
CA GLU A 222 14.04 10.06 12.74
C GLU A 222 14.12 9.19 14.00
N VAL A 223 15.34 8.98 14.54
CA VAL A 223 15.55 8.20 15.76
C VAL A 223 14.85 8.83 16.96
N GLN A 224 14.69 10.16 16.97
CA GLN A 224 13.98 10.86 18.04
C GLN A 224 12.46 10.70 17.93
N CYS A 225 11.91 10.60 16.70
CA CYS A 225 10.48 10.32 16.50
C CYS A 225 10.07 8.99 17.13
N ILE A 226 10.96 8.00 17.23
CA ILE A 226 10.69 6.69 17.83
C ILE A 226 10.12 6.84 19.26
N ALA A 227 10.73 7.70 20.07
CA ALA A 227 10.28 7.94 21.44
C ALA A 227 8.95 8.71 21.52
N HIS A 228 8.52 9.31 20.41
CA HIS A 228 7.33 10.12 20.26
C HIS A 228 6.33 9.50 19.27
N LEU A 229 6.44 8.21 18.95
CA LEU A 229 5.50 7.53 18.05
C LEU A 229 4.06 7.66 18.54
N ASN A 230 3.84 7.70 19.86
CA ASN A 230 2.55 7.95 20.47
C ASN A 230 1.91 9.29 20.03
N VAL A 231 2.71 10.31 19.73
CA VAL A 231 2.22 11.57 19.16
C VAL A 231 1.62 11.35 17.78
N LEU A 232 2.33 10.61 16.91
CA LEU A 232 1.86 10.30 15.57
C LEU A 232 0.62 9.39 15.62
N LEU A 233 0.57 8.45 16.55
CA LEU A 233 -0.61 7.61 16.81
C LEU A 233 -1.80 8.46 17.26
N ARG A 234 -1.59 9.44 18.16
CA ARG A 234 -2.64 10.37 18.60
C ARG A 234 -3.18 11.21 17.45
N LEU A 235 -2.36 11.59 16.47
CA LEU A 235 -2.87 12.27 15.27
C LEU A 235 -3.85 11.38 14.50
N LEU A 236 -3.56 10.08 14.37
CA LEU A 236 -4.48 9.12 13.74
C LEU A 236 -5.77 8.93 14.55
N GLU A 237 -5.83 9.40 15.80
CA GLU A 237 -7.05 9.38 16.60
C GLU A 237 -8.05 10.49 16.24
N LEU A 238 -7.60 11.51 15.51
CA LEU A 238 -8.41 12.64 15.08
C LEU A 238 -9.13 12.32 13.76
N GLU A 239 -10.21 13.04 13.45
CA GLU A 239 -10.76 13.07 12.09
C GLU A 239 -9.79 13.88 11.21
N LEU A 240 -9.02 13.17 10.38
CA LEU A 240 -7.98 13.74 9.54
C LEU A 240 -8.48 13.93 8.12
N CYS A 241 -8.08 15.03 7.47
CA CYS A 241 -8.21 15.14 6.03
C CYS A 241 -7.21 14.22 5.31
N GLU A 242 -7.46 13.91 4.04
CA GLU A 242 -6.59 13.03 3.25
C GLU A 242 -5.15 13.54 3.16
N GLU A 243 -4.97 14.87 3.09
CA GLU A 243 -3.66 15.51 3.02
C GLU A 243 -2.84 15.27 4.29
N LEU A 244 -3.47 15.39 5.47
CA LEU A 244 -2.80 15.18 6.74
C LEU A 244 -2.51 13.68 6.95
N CYS A 245 -3.44 12.79 6.63
CA CYS A 245 -3.20 11.34 6.60
C CYS A 245 -1.99 10.98 5.73
N SER A 246 -1.89 11.56 4.52
CA SER A 246 -0.76 11.32 3.63
C SER A 246 0.56 11.80 4.23
N LYS A 247 0.58 12.96 4.89
CA LYS A 247 1.78 13.47 5.59
C LYS A 247 2.18 12.58 6.76
N VAL A 248 1.23 12.14 7.58
CA VAL A 248 1.48 11.19 8.69
C VAL A 248 2.05 9.89 8.16
N LEU A 249 1.54 9.36 7.03
CA LEU A 249 2.13 8.17 6.40
C LEU A 249 3.57 8.38 5.96
N MET A 250 3.87 9.54 5.34
CA MET A 250 5.23 9.87 4.92
C MET A 250 6.17 10.02 6.12
N ILE A 251 5.70 10.63 7.21
CA ILE A 251 6.45 10.69 8.47
C ILE A 251 6.72 9.28 8.99
N LEU A 252 5.69 8.42 9.12
CA LEU A 252 5.85 7.04 9.58
C LEU A 252 6.85 6.27 8.71
N ARG A 253 6.79 6.40 7.38
CA ARG A 253 7.75 5.79 6.45
C ARG A 253 9.18 6.31 6.64
N SER A 254 9.36 7.59 6.96
CA SER A 254 10.69 8.17 7.22
C SER A 254 11.26 7.77 8.59
N VAL A 255 10.39 7.52 9.57
CA VAL A 255 10.77 7.16 10.95
C VAL A 255 11.07 5.68 11.09
N LEU A 256 10.30 4.83 10.41
CA LEU A 256 10.36 3.39 10.56
C LEU A 256 11.28 2.81 9.48
N ALA A 257 12.48 2.39 9.91
CA ALA A 257 13.58 1.95 9.03
C ALA A 257 13.25 0.79 8.07
N ASN A 258 12.23 -0.01 8.38
CA ASN A 258 11.64 -0.97 7.46
C ASN A 258 10.15 -0.67 7.28
N GLU A 259 9.72 -0.62 6.02
CA GLU A 259 8.33 -0.52 5.62
C GLU A 259 7.44 -1.49 6.41
N ASP A 260 7.83 -2.77 6.54
CA ASP A 260 7.02 -3.78 7.23
C ASP A 260 6.65 -3.38 8.68
N CYS A 261 7.48 -2.58 9.35
CA CYS A 261 7.24 -2.09 10.71
C CYS A 261 6.03 -1.16 10.79
N CYS A 262 5.84 -0.28 9.79
CA CYS A 262 4.65 0.55 9.71
C CYS A 262 3.40 -0.35 9.64
N GLY A 263 3.51 -1.47 8.91
CA GLY A 263 2.42 -2.43 8.75
C GLY A 263 1.92 -2.97 10.09
N THR A 264 2.82 -3.36 10.99
CA THR A 264 2.44 -3.91 12.30
C THR A 264 1.64 -2.92 13.14
N PHE A 265 2.06 -1.65 13.20
CA PHE A 265 1.29 -0.63 13.92
C PHE A 265 -0.07 -0.34 13.29
N LEU A 266 -0.12 -0.21 11.98
CA LEU A 266 -1.36 0.06 11.28
C LEU A 266 -2.34 -1.11 11.46
N LEU A 267 -1.85 -2.35 11.41
CA LEU A 267 -2.65 -3.53 11.75
C LEU A 267 -3.12 -3.48 13.21
N LYS A 268 -2.27 -3.08 14.16
CA LYS A 268 -2.64 -2.98 15.58
C LYS A 268 -3.76 -1.97 15.80
N LEU A 269 -3.65 -0.80 15.18
CA LEU A 269 -4.71 0.21 15.21
C LEU A 269 -5.99 -0.32 14.56
N PHE A 270 -5.89 -0.91 13.36
CA PHE A 270 -7.03 -1.46 12.63
C PHE A 270 -7.75 -2.58 13.40
N CYS A 271 -7.00 -3.50 14.02
CA CYS A 271 -7.53 -4.69 14.67
C CYS A 271 -7.97 -4.46 16.12
N CYS A 272 -7.30 -3.58 16.86
CA CYS A 272 -7.40 -3.54 18.32
C CYS A 272 -7.87 -2.21 18.91
N HIS A 273 -7.96 -1.14 18.12
CA HIS A 273 -8.35 0.17 18.65
C HIS A 273 -9.85 0.25 18.96
N GLU A 274 -10.23 0.93 20.04
CA GLU A 274 -11.64 1.01 20.48
C GLU A 274 -12.45 2.01 19.62
N THR A 275 -11.81 3.08 19.17
CA THR A 275 -12.44 4.15 18.38
C THR A 275 -12.41 3.83 16.88
N LEU A 276 -13.57 3.89 16.23
CA LEU A 276 -13.77 3.54 14.81
C LEU A 276 -12.96 4.43 13.85
N SER A 277 -12.98 5.75 14.03
CA SER A 277 -12.25 6.70 13.15
C SER A 277 -10.75 6.39 13.03
N VAL A 278 -10.16 5.84 14.10
CA VAL A 278 -8.74 5.48 14.16
C VAL A 278 -8.46 4.22 13.36
N ARG A 279 -9.39 3.27 13.40
CA ARG A 279 -9.35 2.06 12.58
C ARG A 279 -9.53 2.40 11.11
N GLU A 280 -10.41 3.35 10.81
CA GLU A 280 -10.60 3.90 9.46
C GLU A 280 -9.33 4.61 8.96
N ASN A 281 -8.71 5.47 9.76
CA ASN A 281 -7.45 6.11 9.40
C ASN A 281 -6.35 5.07 9.14
N ALA A 282 -6.18 4.10 10.05
CA ALA A 282 -5.19 3.02 9.88
C ALA A 282 -5.47 2.17 8.63
N GLY A 283 -6.73 1.82 8.41
CA GLY A 283 -7.18 1.09 7.24
C GLY A 283 -6.96 1.86 5.93
N TYR A 284 -7.26 3.16 5.92
CA TYR A 284 -7.01 4.05 4.78
C TYR A 284 -5.52 4.07 4.42
N LEU A 285 -4.65 4.16 5.42
CA LEU A 285 -3.20 4.08 5.21
C LEU A 285 -2.76 2.72 4.67
N LEU A 286 -3.32 1.61 5.17
CA LEU A 286 -3.08 0.27 4.62
C LEU A 286 -3.54 0.15 3.16
N VAL A 287 -4.66 0.77 2.79
CA VAL A 287 -5.14 0.81 1.40
C VAL A 287 -4.17 1.57 0.51
N LYS A 288 -3.67 2.73 0.94
CA LYS A 288 -2.65 3.49 0.21
C LYS A 288 -1.36 2.69 0.03
N LEU A 289 -0.92 1.95 1.06
CA LEU A 289 0.24 1.07 0.98
C LEU A 289 0.03 -0.07 -0.02
N GLN A 290 -1.12 -0.75 0.02
CA GLN A 290 -1.46 -1.84 -0.89
C GLN A 290 -1.68 -1.39 -2.34
N SER A 291 -2.07 -0.13 -2.54
CA SER A 291 -2.32 0.45 -3.86
C SER A 291 -1.05 1.03 -4.51
N ASP A 292 0.10 0.97 -3.83
CA ASP A 292 1.38 1.42 -4.37
C ASP A 292 1.79 0.58 -5.59
N PRO A 293 2.15 1.20 -6.73
CA PRO A 293 2.46 0.46 -7.96
C PRO A 293 3.67 -0.48 -7.87
N LEU A 294 4.63 -0.19 -6.97
CA LEU A 294 5.89 -0.93 -6.86
C LEU A 294 5.86 -1.92 -5.69
N HIS A 295 5.34 -1.47 -4.55
CA HIS A 295 5.41 -2.21 -3.29
C HIS A 295 4.04 -2.73 -2.83
N GLY A 296 2.94 -2.37 -3.51
CA GLY A 296 1.58 -2.78 -3.16
C GLY A 296 1.41 -4.28 -2.89
N PRO A 297 1.90 -5.18 -3.77
CA PRO A 297 1.83 -6.63 -3.54
C PRO A 297 2.55 -7.10 -2.27
N ARG A 298 3.64 -6.43 -1.86
CA ARG A 298 4.34 -6.73 -0.60
C ARG A 298 3.42 -6.43 0.58
N TRP A 299 2.72 -5.30 0.55
CA TRP A 299 1.78 -4.91 1.61
C TRP A 299 0.55 -5.79 1.67
N THR A 300 -0.01 -6.20 0.53
CA THR A 300 -1.10 -7.18 0.48
C THR A 300 -0.67 -8.50 1.12
N ARG A 301 0.57 -8.96 0.83
CA ARG A 301 1.14 -10.15 1.48
C ARG A 301 1.35 -9.94 2.98
N PHE A 302 1.85 -8.77 3.38
CA PHE A 302 2.06 -8.43 4.79
C PHE A 302 0.75 -8.52 5.59
N VAL A 303 -0.34 -7.92 5.09
CA VAL A 303 -1.68 -8.04 5.68
C VAL A 303 -2.11 -9.52 5.72
N GLY A 304 -1.87 -10.27 4.64
CA GLY A 304 -2.18 -11.70 4.53
C GLY A 304 -1.42 -12.61 5.51
N ASN A 305 -0.28 -12.16 6.05
CA ASN A 305 0.45 -12.91 7.09
C ASN A 305 -0.34 -12.98 8.41
N PHE A 306 -1.16 -11.96 8.69
CA PHE A 306 -1.93 -11.83 9.93
C PHE A 306 -3.41 -12.15 9.78
N MET A 307 -4.01 -11.84 8.63
CA MET A 307 -5.46 -11.97 8.38
C MET A 307 -5.76 -12.78 7.11
N PRO A 308 -6.95 -13.40 7.01
CA PRO A 308 -7.41 -14.01 5.76
C PRO A 308 -7.31 -13.05 4.57
N PRO A 309 -6.91 -13.51 3.37
CA PRO A 309 -6.70 -12.64 2.20
C PRO A 309 -7.89 -11.74 1.84
N VAL A 310 -9.12 -12.19 2.13
CA VAL A 310 -10.35 -11.43 1.91
C VAL A 310 -10.33 -10.06 2.60
N PHE A 311 -9.69 -9.92 3.77
CA PHE A 311 -9.59 -8.63 4.44
C PHE A 311 -8.74 -7.63 3.67
N ALA A 312 -7.62 -8.07 3.08
CA ALA A 312 -6.76 -7.21 2.27
C ALA A 312 -7.52 -6.68 1.04
N ASP A 313 -8.32 -7.53 0.40
CA ASP A 313 -9.15 -7.17 -0.75
C ASP A 313 -10.30 -6.23 -0.33
N MET A 314 -11.02 -6.57 0.75
CA MET A 314 -12.16 -5.78 1.25
C MET A 314 -11.72 -4.38 1.68
N MET A 315 -10.56 -4.22 2.33
CA MET A 315 -10.03 -2.89 2.67
C MET A 315 -9.95 -1.97 1.44
N ARG A 316 -9.52 -2.49 0.29
CA ARG A 316 -9.36 -1.70 -0.94
C ARG A 316 -10.68 -1.38 -1.64
N GLU A 317 -11.68 -2.24 -1.49
CA GLU A 317 -12.99 -2.10 -2.12
C GLU A 317 -13.96 -1.26 -1.27
N ALA A 318 -14.05 -1.56 0.01
CA ALA A 318 -14.96 -0.95 0.98
C ALA A 318 -14.38 -1.09 2.40
N LEU A 319 -13.63 -0.06 2.83
CA LEU A 319 -12.91 -0.09 4.10
C LEU A 319 -13.85 -0.24 5.32
N GLU A 320 -14.95 0.51 5.35
CA GLU A 320 -15.96 0.43 6.42
C GLU A 320 -16.52 -1.00 6.55
N ASP A 321 -16.84 -1.64 5.42
CA ASP A 321 -17.31 -3.03 5.39
C ASP A 321 -16.23 -4.01 5.87
N SER A 322 -14.95 -3.75 5.58
CA SER A 322 -13.85 -4.55 6.10
C SER A 322 -13.74 -4.49 7.63
N ILE A 323 -13.97 -3.31 8.23
CA ILE A 323 -13.95 -3.12 9.68
C ILE A 323 -15.14 -3.86 10.32
N ASN A 324 -16.34 -3.67 9.76
CA ASN A 324 -17.54 -4.39 10.20
C ASN A 324 -17.39 -5.90 10.09
N LEU A 325 -16.81 -6.39 8.99
CA LEU A 325 -16.55 -7.82 8.77
C LEU A 325 -15.57 -8.36 9.82
N PHE A 326 -14.52 -7.60 10.16
CA PHE A 326 -13.53 -8.02 11.16
C PHE A 326 -14.20 -8.24 12.53
N ASP A 327 -15.12 -7.38 12.92
CA ASP A 327 -15.83 -7.48 14.21
C ASP A 327 -16.98 -8.51 14.21
N SER A 328 -17.44 -8.93 13.03
CA SER A 328 -18.50 -9.91 12.86
C SER A 328 -18.05 -11.36 13.11
N GLN A 329 -18.99 -12.30 12.97
CA GLN A 329 -18.73 -13.72 12.82
C GLN A 329 -19.33 -14.17 11.50
N THR A 330 -18.52 -14.76 10.62
CA THR A 330 -18.90 -15.03 9.24
C THR A 330 -18.33 -16.38 8.81
N GLU A 331 -19.20 -17.23 8.26
CA GLU A 331 -18.81 -18.47 7.57
C GLU A 331 -19.32 -18.43 6.14
N THR A 332 -18.40 -18.26 5.20
CA THR A 332 -18.63 -18.32 3.77
C THR A 332 -17.54 -19.18 3.13
N PRO A 333 -17.70 -19.66 1.88
CA PRO A 333 -16.66 -20.39 1.19
C PRO A 333 -15.28 -19.72 1.22
N GLU A 334 -15.21 -18.38 1.17
CA GLU A 334 -13.95 -17.61 1.14
C GLU A 334 -13.49 -17.12 2.52
N LEU A 335 -14.32 -17.26 3.56
CA LEU A 335 -14.00 -16.76 4.89
C LEU A 335 -14.68 -17.58 5.99
N ILE A 336 -13.87 -18.24 6.80
CA ILE A 336 -14.28 -18.72 8.13
C ILE A 336 -13.65 -17.76 9.13
N TRP A 337 -14.49 -17.00 9.82
CA TRP A 337 -14.06 -15.97 10.76
C TRP A 337 -14.94 -15.96 12.00
N ASN A 338 -14.30 -16.13 13.15
CA ASN A 338 -14.99 -16.15 14.43
C ASN A 338 -14.24 -15.34 15.48
N LYS A 339 -14.85 -15.21 16.66
CA LYS A 339 -14.27 -14.46 17.78
C LYS A 339 -12.89 -14.99 18.19
N GLN A 340 -12.68 -16.31 18.17
CA GLN A 340 -11.41 -16.91 18.58
C GLN A 340 -10.28 -16.53 17.61
N MET A 341 -10.52 -16.65 16.30
CA MET A 341 -9.57 -16.25 15.26
C MET A 341 -9.23 -14.76 15.37
N ARG A 342 -10.25 -13.90 15.53
CA ARG A 342 -10.05 -12.46 15.76
C ARG A 342 -9.13 -12.20 16.95
N MET A 343 -9.41 -12.83 18.09
CA MET A 343 -8.59 -12.65 19.30
C MET A 343 -7.14 -13.10 19.08
N SER A 344 -6.91 -14.22 18.37
CA SER A 344 -5.58 -14.68 18.01
C SER A 344 -4.84 -13.69 17.10
N VAL A 345 -5.53 -13.09 16.12
CA VAL A 345 -4.95 -12.02 15.28
C VAL A 345 -4.59 -10.80 16.13
N CYS A 346 -5.53 -10.29 16.94
CA CYS A 346 -5.30 -9.13 17.81
C CYS A 346 -4.10 -9.36 18.74
N GLN A 347 -4.00 -10.54 19.35
CA GLN A 347 -2.88 -10.91 20.21
C GLN A 347 -1.55 -10.90 19.43
N SER A 348 -1.49 -11.58 18.29
CA SER A 348 -0.28 -11.68 17.48
C SER A 348 0.20 -10.31 16.99
N VAL A 349 -0.72 -9.45 16.56
CA VAL A 349 -0.39 -8.10 16.11
C VAL A 349 0.16 -7.24 17.26
N CYS A 350 -0.42 -7.33 18.47
CA CYS A 350 0.11 -6.66 19.66
C CYS A 350 1.50 -7.18 20.07
N GLU A 351 1.75 -8.49 19.99
CA GLU A 351 3.06 -9.08 20.27
C GLU A 351 4.12 -8.61 19.26
N MET A 352 3.78 -8.57 17.96
CA MET A 352 4.70 -8.09 16.93
C MET A 352 5.01 -6.59 17.08
N GLU A 353 4.02 -5.78 17.49
CA GLU A 353 4.23 -4.35 17.81
C GLU A 353 5.25 -4.19 18.95
N GLN A 354 5.12 -4.98 20.02
CA GLN A 354 6.03 -4.92 21.16
C GLN A 354 7.46 -5.31 20.79
N LEU A 355 7.63 -6.43 20.07
CA LEU A 355 8.95 -6.86 19.58
C LEU A 355 9.58 -5.81 18.67
N PHE A 356 8.76 -5.16 17.83
CA PHE A 356 9.21 -4.06 17.00
C PHE A 356 9.70 -2.87 17.85
N LEU A 357 8.90 -2.40 18.82
CA LEU A 357 9.26 -1.30 19.71
C LEU A 357 10.55 -1.58 20.52
N GLU A 358 10.79 -2.84 20.88
CA GLU A 358 12.03 -3.27 21.52
C GLU A 358 13.22 -3.21 20.56
N SER A 359 13.05 -3.68 19.32
CA SER A 359 14.11 -3.67 18.31
C SER A 359 14.63 -2.26 17.99
N LEU A 360 13.79 -1.24 18.14
CA LEU A 360 14.18 0.15 17.91
C LEU A 360 15.17 0.69 18.96
N LYS A 361 15.15 0.13 20.17
CA LYS A 361 16.08 0.52 21.26
C LYS A 361 17.49 -0.02 21.00
N SER A 362 17.59 -1.16 20.34
CA SER A 362 18.84 -1.73 19.86
C SER A 362 19.12 -1.21 18.46
N HIS A 363 19.96 -0.19 18.30
CA HIS A 363 20.30 0.45 17.00
C HIS A 363 21.02 -0.47 15.97
N GLY A 364 20.76 -1.78 15.96
CA GLY A 364 21.59 -2.79 15.32
C GLY A 364 21.07 -3.38 14.02
N ASP A 365 19.77 -3.69 13.90
CA ASP A 365 19.29 -4.55 12.79
C ASP A 365 17.97 -4.08 12.18
N LYS A 366 17.80 -4.36 10.88
CA LYS A 366 16.51 -4.18 10.18
C LYS A 366 15.50 -5.14 10.79
N TRP A 367 14.46 -4.61 11.43
CA TRP A 367 13.35 -5.43 11.92
C TRP A 367 12.64 -6.10 10.75
N ALA A 368 12.32 -7.38 10.90
CA ALA A 368 11.45 -8.13 10.01
C ALA A 368 10.60 -9.07 10.87
N LEU A 369 9.51 -9.59 10.31
CA LEU A 369 8.76 -10.66 10.98
C LEU A 369 9.70 -11.83 11.28
N PRO A 370 9.62 -12.43 12.48
CA PRO A 370 10.40 -13.63 12.81
C PRO A 370 10.27 -14.70 11.72
N SER A 371 11.37 -15.39 11.38
CA SER A 371 11.36 -16.39 10.32
C SER A 371 10.44 -17.58 10.60
N ASP A 372 10.14 -17.82 11.87
CA ASP A 372 9.23 -18.82 12.39
C ASP A 372 7.81 -18.27 12.65
N PHE A 373 7.52 -17.03 12.25
CA PHE A 373 6.19 -16.44 12.39
C PHE A 373 5.14 -17.27 11.66
N GLN A 374 4.13 -17.70 12.40
CA GLN A 374 3.01 -18.47 11.89
C GLN A 374 1.76 -17.61 11.84
N THR A 375 0.95 -17.81 10.80
CA THR A 375 -0.33 -17.13 10.65
C THR A 375 -1.26 -17.44 11.84
N PRO A 376 -1.68 -16.42 12.61
CA PRO A 376 -2.24 -16.60 13.95
C PRO A 376 -3.57 -17.38 14.01
N TYR A 377 -4.34 -17.39 12.92
CA TYR A 377 -5.62 -18.08 12.83
C TYR A 377 -5.52 -19.49 12.21
N GLN A 378 -4.34 -19.91 11.74
CA GLN A 378 -4.16 -21.16 10.99
C GLN A 378 -4.56 -22.40 11.81
N TYR A 379 -4.22 -22.43 13.10
CA TYR A 379 -4.58 -23.53 14.01
C TYR A 379 -6.09 -23.73 14.15
N SER A 380 -6.87 -22.65 14.09
CA SER A 380 -8.33 -22.72 14.17
C SER A 380 -8.97 -23.30 12.90
N LEU A 381 -8.18 -23.54 11.85
CA LEU A 381 -8.61 -24.08 10.56
C LEU A 381 -7.99 -25.46 10.27
N SER A 382 -7.34 -26.12 11.25
CA SER A 382 -6.63 -27.40 11.03
C SER A 382 -7.52 -28.51 10.49
N ASP A 383 -8.79 -28.51 10.90
CA ASP A 383 -9.77 -29.55 10.57
C ASP A 383 -10.55 -29.20 9.28
N GLU A 384 -10.33 -28.01 8.71
CA GLU A 384 -11.02 -27.52 7.52
C GLU A 384 -10.16 -27.77 6.26
N LEU A 385 -10.76 -28.40 5.25
CA LEU A 385 -10.10 -28.58 3.96
C LEU A 385 -10.22 -27.30 3.14
N ILE A 386 -9.16 -26.48 3.17
CA ILE A 386 -9.08 -25.20 2.48
C ILE A 386 -8.11 -25.28 1.31
N ILE A 387 -8.57 -24.98 0.10
CA ILE A 387 -7.75 -24.95 -1.12
C ILE A 387 -7.88 -23.59 -1.78
N GLY A 388 -6.74 -22.94 -2.08
CA GLY A 388 -6.73 -21.60 -2.67
C GLY A 388 -7.42 -20.52 -1.82
N GLY A 389 -7.53 -20.74 -0.50
CA GLY A 389 -8.26 -19.88 0.43
C GLY A 389 -9.76 -20.16 0.54
N ILE A 390 -10.25 -21.25 -0.07
CA ILE A 390 -11.68 -21.61 -0.07
C ILE A 390 -11.92 -22.89 0.73
N SER A 391 -12.84 -22.85 1.70
CA SER A 391 -13.32 -24.05 2.41
C SER A 391 -14.17 -24.89 1.47
N LEU A 392 -13.70 -26.11 1.17
CA LEU A 392 -14.41 -27.01 0.27
C LEU A 392 -15.75 -27.45 0.85
N ARG A 393 -15.84 -27.62 2.17
CA ARG A 393 -17.10 -27.96 2.86
C ARG A 393 -18.17 -26.90 2.60
N LEU A 394 -17.82 -25.63 2.82
CA LEU A 394 -18.74 -24.52 2.63
C LEU A 394 -19.05 -24.30 1.15
N PHE A 395 -18.05 -24.37 0.27
CA PHE A 395 -18.26 -24.24 -1.17
C PHE A 395 -19.20 -25.31 -1.73
N ILE A 396 -19.00 -26.58 -1.33
CA ILE A 396 -19.87 -27.69 -1.75
C ILE A 396 -21.31 -27.50 -1.26
N SER A 397 -21.49 -26.92 -0.08
CA SER A 397 -22.82 -26.63 0.47
C SER A 397 -23.53 -25.47 -0.25
N ASN A 398 -22.77 -24.55 -0.84
CA ASN A 398 -23.30 -23.40 -1.58
C ASN A 398 -22.48 -23.14 -2.87
N PRO A 399 -22.65 -23.98 -3.91
CA PRO A 399 -21.83 -23.89 -5.13
C PRO A 399 -22.11 -22.65 -5.98
N ALA A 400 -23.26 -22.01 -5.79
CA ALA A 400 -23.63 -20.77 -6.45
C ALA A 400 -22.97 -19.53 -5.83
N TRP A 401 -22.10 -19.70 -4.82
CA TRP A 401 -21.34 -18.60 -4.23
C TRP A 401 -20.49 -17.89 -5.28
N LYS A 402 -20.61 -16.56 -5.34
CA LYS A 402 -19.85 -15.71 -6.26
C LYS A 402 -18.43 -15.54 -5.75
N LEU A 403 -17.54 -16.45 -6.15
CA LEU A 403 -16.11 -16.40 -5.81
C LEU A 403 -15.44 -15.16 -6.42
N ARG A 404 -14.53 -14.54 -5.67
CA ARG A 404 -13.71 -13.39 -6.13
C ARG A 404 -12.70 -13.80 -7.19
N ALA A 405 -12.05 -14.95 -7.03
CA ALA A 405 -10.98 -15.43 -7.90
C ALA A 405 -11.18 -16.89 -8.37
N PRO A 406 -12.27 -17.20 -9.11
CA PRO A 406 -12.63 -18.58 -9.47
C PRO A 406 -11.56 -19.29 -10.33
N LYS A 407 -10.82 -18.55 -11.17
CA LYS A 407 -9.71 -19.10 -11.95
C LYS A 407 -8.51 -19.51 -11.08
N LYS A 408 -8.19 -18.72 -10.05
CA LYS A 408 -7.12 -19.06 -9.09
C LYS A 408 -7.50 -20.31 -8.31
N PHE A 409 -8.75 -20.38 -7.84
CA PHE A 409 -9.27 -21.55 -7.16
C PHE A 409 -9.19 -22.81 -8.03
N LEU A 410 -9.58 -22.73 -9.32
CA LEU A 410 -9.43 -23.83 -10.27
C LEU A 410 -8.00 -24.36 -10.32
N ILE A 411 -7.01 -23.46 -10.46
CA ILE A 411 -5.59 -23.79 -10.56
C ILE A 411 -5.11 -24.50 -9.28
N ASP A 412 -5.40 -23.93 -8.11
CA ASP A 412 -5.00 -24.50 -6.81
C ASP A 412 -5.68 -25.86 -6.57
N LEU A 413 -6.94 -25.99 -6.97
CA LEU A 413 -7.72 -27.22 -6.86
C LEU A 413 -7.18 -28.33 -7.77
N LEU A 414 -6.88 -28.03 -9.04
CA LEU A 414 -6.30 -28.98 -9.98
C LEU A 414 -4.88 -29.40 -9.56
N ASN A 415 -4.04 -28.45 -9.12
CA ASN A 415 -2.70 -28.77 -8.62
C ASN A 415 -2.76 -29.73 -7.43
N THR A 416 -3.64 -29.45 -6.46
CA THR A 416 -3.82 -30.31 -5.28
C THR A 416 -4.35 -31.68 -5.68
N LEU A 417 -5.40 -31.73 -6.50
CA LEU A 417 -6.01 -32.99 -6.94
C LEU A 417 -5.00 -33.89 -7.69
N LEU A 418 -4.24 -33.31 -8.64
CA LEU A 418 -3.24 -34.06 -9.42
C LEU A 418 -2.04 -34.48 -8.56
N GLN A 419 -1.67 -33.68 -7.56
CA GLN A 419 -0.64 -34.06 -6.58
C GLN A 419 -1.13 -35.23 -5.71
N ASP A 420 -2.35 -35.16 -5.19
CA ASP A 420 -2.94 -36.21 -4.36
C ASP A 420 -3.11 -37.52 -5.15
N CYS A 421 -3.40 -37.45 -6.45
CA CYS A 421 -3.44 -38.62 -7.35
C CYS A 421 -2.08 -39.30 -7.55
N ARG A 422 -0.96 -38.60 -7.30
CA ARG A 422 0.42 -39.10 -7.42
C ARG A 422 1.01 -39.55 -6.09
N SER A 423 0.29 -39.39 -4.98
CA SER A 423 0.73 -39.80 -3.65
C SER A 423 0.86 -41.33 -3.55
N GLU A 424 1.85 -41.80 -2.79
CA GLU A 424 2.02 -43.23 -2.48
C GLU A 424 0.84 -43.79 -1.66
N SER A 425 0.28 -42.96 -0.78
CA SER A 425 -0.92 -43.27 0.02
C SER A 425 -2.03 -42.29 -0.35
N ILE A 426 -3.01 -42.77 -1.12
CA ILE A 426 -4.14 -41.96 -1.58
C ILE A 426 -5.25 -41.96 -0.52
N ASP A 427 -5.64 -40.77 -0.05
CA ASP A 427 -6.83 -40.57 0.76
C ASP A 427 -8.07 -40.43 -0.15
N GLU A 428 -8.81 -41.52 -0.31
CA GLU A 428 -10.01 -41.56 -1.16
C GLU A 428 -11.09 -40.58 -0.70
N SER A 429 -11.21 -40.32 0.61
CA SER A 429 -12.22 -39.40 1.14
C SER A 429 -11.92 -37.96 0.77
N ARG A 430 -10.63 -37.58 0.84
CA ARG A 430 -10.14 -36.29 0.40
C ARG A 430 -10.30 -36.09 -1.10
N LEU A 431 -9.95 -37.10 -1.92
CA LEU A 431 -10.14 -37.03 -3.37
C LEU A 431 -11.61 -36.83 -3.74
N GLN A 432 -12.54 -37.53 -3.09
CA GLN A 432 -13.98 -37.36 -3.35
C GLN A 432 -14.45 -35.92 -3.08
N ILE A 433 -13.93 -35.26 -2.04
CA ILE A 433 -14.26 -33.85 -1.75
C ILE A 433 -13.70 -32.94 -2.85
N LEU A 434 -12.45 -33.17 -3.27
CA LEU A 434 -11.79 -32.39 -4.33
C LEU A 434 -12.49 -32.55 -5.68
N ASP A 435 -12.81 -33.78 -6.08
CA ASP A 435 -13.53 -34.10 -7.32
C ASP A 435 -14.90 -33.41 -7.35
N LYS A 436 -15.63 -33.47 -6.23
CA LYS A 436 -16.94 -32.84 -6.10
C LYS A 436 -16.85 -31.32 -6.16
N ALA A 437 -15.87 -30.71 -5.49
CA ALA A 437 -15.64 -29.28 -5.56
C ALA A 437 -15.28 -28.84 -6.99
N LEU A 438 -14.44 -29.58 -7.70
CA LEU A 438 -14.06 -29.27 -9.08
C LEU A 438 -15.24 -29.39 -10.03
N ALA A 439 -16.04 -30.45 -9.91
CA ALA A 439 -17.23 -30.64 -10.74
C ALA A 439 -18.24 -29.51 -10.53
N LEU A 440 -18.46 -29.10 -9.27
CA LEU A 440 -19.32 -27.96 -8.95
C LEU A 440 -18.78 -26.64 -9.50
N LEU A 441 -17.48 -26.39 -9.35
CA LEU A 441 -16.83 -25.18 -9.87
C LEU A 441 -17.00 -25.05 -11.38
N LEU A 442 -16.69 -26.10 -12.13
CA LEU A 442 -16.81 -26.12 -13.60
C LEU A 442 -18.27 -26.10 -14.06
N HIS A 443 -19.19 -26.65 -13.27
CA HIS A 443 -20.62 -26.57 -13.56
C HIS A 443 -21.16 -25.13 -13.40
N CYS A 444 -20.81 -24.46 -12.30
CA CYS A 444 -21.24 -23.09 -12.02
C CYS A 444 -20.51 -22.05 -12.88
N HIS A 445 -19.28 -22.35 -13.33
CA HIS A 445 -18.49 -21.47 -14.19
C HIS A 445 -17.95 -22.22 -15.43
N PRO A 446 -18.79 -22.55 -16.42
CA PRO A 446 -18.39 -23.34 -17.59
C PRO A 446 -17.24 -22.74 -18.41
N GLY A 447 -17.10 -21.40 -18.41
CA GLY A 447 -15.99 -20.70 -19.09
C GLY A 447 -14.61 -21.03 -18.53
N LEU A 448 -14.53 -21.64 -17.34
CA LEU A 448 -13.27 -22.10 -16.75
C LEU A 448 -12.71 -23.38 -17.40
N CYS A 449 -13.51 -24.14 -18.15
CA CYS A 449 -13.02 -25.33 -18.85
C CYS A 449 -11.86 -24.98 -19.79
N ASP A 450 -11.93 -23.87 -20.51
CA ASP A 450 -10.86 -23.40 -21.40
C ASP A 450 -9.57 -23.06 -20.63
N ALA A 451 -9.69 -22.63 -19.37
CA ALA A 451 -8.54 -22.39 -18.51
C ALA A 451 -7.75 -23.69 -18.24
N VAL A 452 -8.42 -24.84 -18.13
CA VAL A 452 -7.77 -26.14 -17.95
C VAL A 452 -6.85 -26.47 -19.13
N ALA A 453 -7.32 -26.23 -20.35
CA ALA A 453 -6.55 -26.45 -21.58
C ALA A 453 -5.40 -25.45 -21.75
N THR A 454 -5.64 -24.16 -21.49
CA THR A 454 -4.62 -23.10 -21.66
C THR A 454 -3.49 -23.20 -20.63
N HIS A 455 -3.77 -23.70 -19.42
CA HIS A 455 -2.75 -23.91 -18.38
C HIS A 455 -1.99 -25.24 -18.51
N GLY A 456 -2.28 -26.07 -19.51
CA GLY A 456 -1.49 -27.27 -19.81
C GLY A 456 -1.80 -28.48 -18.92
N TYR A 457 -2.96 -28.53 -18.25
CA TYR A 457 -3.31 -29.65 -17.37
C TYR A 457 -3.71 -30.93 -18.12
N ILE A 458 -4.18 -30.81 -19.37
CA ILE A 458 -4.76 -31.92 -20.14
C ILE A 458 -3.81 -33.13 -20.25
N PRO A 459 -2.53 -32.99 -20.65
CA PRO A 459 -1.62 -34.13 -20.74
C PRO A 459 -1.44 -34.85 -19.40
N HIS A 460 -1.36 -34.11 -18.29
CA HIS A 460 -1.19 -34.68 -16.95
C HIS A 460 -2.43 -35.42 -16.45
N ILE A 461 -3.62 -34.91 -16.77
CA ILE A 461 -4.88 -35.61 -16.47
C ILE A 461 -4.95 -36.93 -17.27
N VAL A 462 -4.59 -36.89 -18.55
CA VAL A 462 -4.62 -38.08 -19.43
C VAL A 462 -3.56 -39.11 -19.01
N GLU A 463 -2.36 -38.67 -18.64
CA GLU A 463 -1.31 -39.54 -18.08
C GLU A 463 -1.79 -40.26 -16.81
N THR A 464 -2.59 -39.59 -15.97
CA THR A 464 -3.12 -40.20 -14.74
C THR A 464 -4.16 -41.30 -15.03
N LEU A 465 -4.76 -41.33 -16.23
CA LEU A 465 -5.62 -42.45 -16.64
C LEU A 465 -4.87 -43.77 -16.84
N SER A 466 -3.55 -43.75 -16.99
CA SER A 466 -2.75 -44.98 -17.05
C SER A 466 -2.42 -45.54 -15.65
N SER A 467 -2.89 -44.89 -14.59
CA SER A 467 -2.64 -45.34 -13.21
C SER A 467 -3.28 -46.69 -12.94
N ALA A 468 -2.52 -47.59 -12.34
CA ALA A 468 -3.04 -48.85 -11.81
C ALA A 468 -3.88 -48.67 -10.53
N ILE A 469 -3.87 -47.46 -9.95
CA ILE A 469 -4.55 -47.14 -8.70
C ILE A 469 -5.93 -46.56 -9.03
N ASN A 470 -6.97 -47.35 -8.77
CA ASN A 470 -8.36 -47.01 -9.14
C ASN A 470 -8.83 -45.62 -8.65
N PRO A 471 -8.54 -45.17 -7.41
CA PRO A 471 -8.90 -43.80 -6.98
C PRO A 471 -8.40 -42.68 -7.91
N ALA A 472 -7.11 -42.69 -8.28
CA ALA A 472 -6.53 -41.68 -9.17
C ALA A 472 -7.12 -41.74 -10.59
N LEU A 473 -7.37 -42.96 -11.09
CA LEU A 473 -8.06 -43.19 -12.35
C LEU A 473 -9.49 -42.62 -12.31
N ARG A 474 -10.25 -42.87 -11.22
CA ARG A 474 -11.62 -42.36 -11.05
C ARG A 474 -11.66 -40.84 -11.03
N SER A 475 -10.80 -40.18 -10.27
CA SER A 475 -10.72 -38.72 -10.24
C SER A 475 -10.42 -38.16 -11.63
N SER A 476 -9.44 -38.74 -12.34
CA SER A 476 -9.11 -38.31 -13.71
C SER A 476 -10.28 -38.45 -14.69
N LEU A 477 -11.04 -39.55 -14.60
CA LEU A 477 -12.25 -39.76 -15.40
C LEU A 477 -13.34 -38.71 -15.09
N LEU A 478 -13.52 -38.35 -13.81
CA LEU A 478 -14.47 -37.32 -13.40
C LEU A 478 -14.08 -35.94 -13.94
N ILE A 479 -12.79 -35.58 -13.90
CA ILE A 479 -12.28 -34.33 -14.49
C ILE A 479 -12.59 -34.30 -15.99
N LEU A 480 -12.21 -35.36 -16.72
CA LEU A 480 -12.39 -35.42 -18.17
C LEU A 480 -13.86 -35.28 -18.57
N CYS A 481 -14.77 -35.93 -17.85
CA CYS A 481 -16.20 -35.84 -18.10
C CYS A 481 -16.74 -34.41 -17.96
N GLN A 482 -16.11 -33.54 -17.16
CA GLN A 482 -16.52 -32.13 -17.04
C GLN A 482 -15.95 -31.25 -18.14
N ILE A 483 -14.66 -31.43 -18.47
CA ILE A 483 -13.94 -30.53 -19.38
C ILE A 483 -14.16 -30.85 -20.86
N VAL A 484 -14.61 -32.06 -21.21
CA VAL A 484 -14.87 -32.48 -22.60
C VAL A 484 -15.94 -31.62 -23.30
N LYS A 485 -16.72 -30.85 -22.54
CA LYS A 485 -17.68 -29.86 -23.05
C LYS A 485 -17.01 -28.65 -23.73
N SER A 486 -15.72 -28.43 -23.48
CA SER A 486 -14.92 -27.39 -24.13
C SER A 486 -14.24 -27.95 -25.37
N GLN A 487 -14.48 -27.30 -26.52
CA GLN A 487 -13.80 -27.61 -27.77
C GLN A 487 -12.27 -27.46 -27.63
N LEU A 488 -11.80 -26.51 -26.82
CA LEU A 488 -10.36 -26.30 -26.62
C LEU A 488 -9.74 -27.48 -25.86
N CYS A 489 -10.44 -28.01 -24.85
CA CYS A 489 -10.03 -29.22 -24.14
C CYS A 489 -10.01 -30.42 -25.08
N VAL A 490 -11.07 -30.64 -25.88
CA VAL A 490 -11.16 -31.73 -26.86
C VAL A 490 -10.00 -31.69 -27.85
N ASN A 491 -9.69 -30.52 -28.40
CA ASN A 491 -8.57 -30.34 -29.34
C ASN A 491 -7.21 -30.69 -28.69
N LYS A 492 -7.02 -30.37 -27.41
CA LYS A 492 -5.81 -30.73 -26.66
C LYS A 492 -5.77 -32.22 -26.31
N MET A 493 -6.91 -32.84 -26.02
CA MET A 493 -7.03 -34.29 -25.78
C MET A 493 -6.77 -35.10 -27.05
N ALA A 494 -7.14 -34.59 -28.23
CA ALA A 494 -6.84 -35.23 -29.51
C ALA A 494 -5.35 -35.33 -29.85
N ALA A 495 -4.50 -34.59 -29.12
CA ALA A 495 -3.04 -34.66 -29.23
C ALA A 495 -2.39 -35.59 -28.17
N THR A 496 -3.19 -36.32 -27.39
CA THR A 496 -2.72 -37.26 -26.35
C THR A 496 -3.28 -38.67 -26.58
N GLU A 497 -2.81 -39.66 -25.82
CA GLU A 497 -3.29 -41.04 -25.88
C GLU A 497 -4.65 -41.23 -25.15
N CYS A 498 -5.51 -40.21 -25.12
CA CYS A 498 -6.72 -40.23 -24.33
C CYS A 498 -7.66 -41.38 -24.69
N VAL A 499 -7.81 -41.68 -25.99
CA VAL A 499 -8.75 -42.72 -26.47
C VAL A 499 -8.31 -44.12 -26.04
N SER A 500 -7.00 -44.42 -26.09
CA SER A 500 -6.48 -45.74 -25.66
C SER A 500 -6.65 -45.94 -24.16
N HIS A 501 -6.40 -44.90 -23.35
CA HIS A 501 -6.60 -44.96 -21.91
C HIS A 501 -8.07 -45.10 -21.52
N LEU A 502 -8.99 -44.35 -22.15
CA LEU A 502 -10.44 -44.51 -21.92
C LEU A 502 -10.92 -45.91 -22.34
N ALA A 503 -10.41 -46.44 -23.45
CA ALA A 503 -10.73 -47.79 -23.89
C ALA A 503 -10.26 -48.86 -22.89
N SER A 504 -9.10 -48.66 -22.24
CA SER A 504 -8.62 -49.53 -21.16
C SER A 504 -9.49 -49.42 -19.90
N ALA A 505 -9.88 -48.19 -19.54
CA ALA A 505 -10.69 -47.90 -18.36
C ALA A 505 -12.09 -48.57 -18.40
N LEU A 506 -12.67 -48.76 -19.59
CA LEU A 506 -13.98 -49.42 -19.75
C LEU A 506 -14.04 -50.82 -19.12
N HIS A 507 -12.90 -51.53 -19.08
CA HIS A 507 -12.80 -52.86 -18.46
C HIS A 507 -12.28 -52.81 -17.02
N SER A 508 -11.35 -51.90 -16.70
CA SER A 508 -10.71 -51.88 -15.37
C SER A 508 -11.59 -51.32 -14.26
N VAL A 509 -12.51 -50.41 -14.58
CA VAL A 509 -13.42 -49.75 -13.62
C VAL A 509 -14.88 -49.81 -14.10
N PRO A 510 -15.51 -50.99 -14.11
CA PRO A 510 -16.86 -51.19 -14.64
C PRO A 510 -17.92 -50.29 -13.98
N GLU A 511 -17.74 -49.92 -12.70
CA GLU A 511 -18.61 -48.99 -11.98
C GLU A 511 -18.60 -47.56 -12.57
N MET A 512 -17.55 -47.18 -13.30
CA MET A 512 -17.39 -45.89 -13.95
C MET A 512 -17.78 -45.88 -15.43
N GLN A 513 -18.31 -46.98 -15.98
CA GLN A 513 -18.67 -47.08 -17.41
C GLN A 513 -19.61 -45.96 -17.87
N HIS A 514 -20.50 -45.49 -16.99
CA HIS A 514 -21.40 -44.37 -17.27
C HIS A 514 -20.66 -43.04 -17.48
N VAL A 515 -19.60 -42.76 -16.70
CA VAL A 515 -18.75 -41.57 -16.85
C VAL A 515 -17.91 -41.69 -18.12
N ILE A 516 -17.33 -42.87 -18.36
CA ILE A 516 -16.46 -43.12 -19.51
C ILE A 516 -17.25 -42.99 -20.81
N CYS A 517 -18.41 -43.64 -20.94
CA CYS A 517 -19.22 -43.59 -22.15
C CYS A 517 -19.75 -42.17 -22.42
N ARG A 518 -20.14 -41.42 -21.39
CA ARG A 518 -20.52 -40.01 -21.53
C ARG A 518 -19.35 -39.13 -22.01
N THR A 519 -18.15 -39.40 -21.49
CA THR A 519 -16.92 -38.70 -21.90
C THR A 519 -16.58 -39.01 -23.36
N LEU A 520 -16.65 -40.29 -23.77
CA LEU A 520 -16.42 -40.70 -25.15
C LEU A 520 -17.45 -40.08 -26.10
N SER A 521 -18.74 -40.13 -25.77
CA SER A 521 -19.82 -39.54 -26.56
C SER A 521 -19.57 -38.06 -26.86
N ALA A 522 -19.29 -37.27 -25.82
CA ALA A 522 -18.96 -35.85 -26.00
C ALA A 522 -17.63 -35.63 -26.74
N LEU A 523 -16.63 -36.49 -26.51
CA LEU A 523 -15.33 -36.41 -27.18
C LEU A 523 -15.45 -36.63 -28.70
N PHE A 524 -16.26 -37.59 -29.14
CA PHE A 524 -16.48 -37.88 -30.56
C PHE A 524 -17.49 -36.95 -31.23
N GLU A 525 -18.44 -36.38 -30.48
CA GLU A 525 -19.35 -35.35 -30.99
C GLU A 525 -18.61 -34.06 -31.37
N HIS A 526 -17.55 -33.71 -30.63
CA HIS A 526 -16.72 -32.52 -30.85
C HIS A 526 -15.34 -32.86 -31.44
N GLY A 527 -15.10 -34.12 -31.78
CA GLY A 527 -13.78 -34.64 -32.10
C GLY A 527 -13.33 -34.39 -33.53
N THR A 528 -12.03 -34.50 -33.76
CA THR A 528 -11.43 -34.51 -35.10
C THR A 528 -11.29 -35.96 -35.61
N SER A 529 -11.06 -36.12 -36.91
CA SER A 529 -10.88 -37.46 -37.51
C SER A 529 -9.70 -38.25 -36.91
N SER A 530 -8.73 -37.60 -36.27
CA SER A 530 -7.62 -38.29 -35.59
C SER A 530 -8.09 -39.13 -34.40
N LEU A 531 -9.09 -38.65 -33.65
CA LEU A 531 -9.66 -39.41 -32.54
C LEU A 531 -10.32 -40.71 -33.02
N VAL A 532 -10.95 -40.69 -34.20
CA VAL A 532 -11.55 -41.88 -34.81
C VAL A 532 -10.48 -42.86 -35.27
N ALA A 533 -9.36 -42.36 -35.82
CA ALA A 533 -8.22 -43.21 -36.16
C ALA A 533 -7.65 -43.93 -34.92
N ASP A 534 -7.49 -43.21 -33.80
CA ASP A 534 -7.02 -43.79 -32.54
C ASP A 534 -8.00 -44.83 -31.98
N ALA A 535 -9.31 -44.57 -32.10
CA ALA A 535 -10.37 -45.49 -31.69
C ALA A 535 -10.38 -46.80 -32.50
N ILE A 536 -10.03 -46.72 -33.79
CA ILE A 536 -9.85 -47.91 -34.63
C ILE A 536 -8.60 -48.66 -34.19
N LYS A 537 -7.48 -47.97 -34.01
CA LYS A 537 -6.19 -48.55 -33.59
C LYS A 537 -6.28 -49.32 -32.27
N CYS A 538 -7.10 -48.87 -31.32
CA CYS A 538 -7.30 -49.54 -30.03
C CYS A 538 -8.55 -50.45 -29.96
N ASN A 539 -9.23 -50.69 -31.10
CA ASN A 539 -10.46 -51.48 -31.19
C ASN A 539 -11.60 -50.99 -30.29
N LEU A 540 -11.69 -49.68 -30.02
CA LEU A 540 -12.72 -49.11 -29.16
C LEU A 540 -14.13 -49.39 -29.70
N HIS A 541 -14.33 -49.28 -31.01
CA HIS A 541 -15.61 -49.56 -31.67
C HIS A 541 -16.09 -51.01 -31.45
N ILE A 542 -15.17 -51.98 -31.37
CA ILE A 542 -15.48 -53.38 -31.06
C ILE A 542 -15.85 -53.53 -29.58
N ARG A 543 -15.05 -52.94 -28.67
CA ARG A 543 -15.33 -52.96 -27.22
C ARG A 543 -16.67 -52.32 -26.88
N LEU A 544 -17.03 -51.23 -27.56
CA LEU A 544 -18.33 -50.57 -27.40
C LEU A 544 -19.50 -51.45 -27.86
N LEU A 545 -19.34 -52.24 -28.94
CA LEU A 545 -20.35 -53.22 -29.36
C LEU A 545 -20.51 -54.36 -28.33
N GLU A 546 -19.40 -54.88 -27.80
CA GLU A 546 -19.42 -55.89 -26.73
C GLU A 546 -20.12 -55.36 -25.48
N LEU A 547 -19.86 -54.10 -25.12
CA LEU A 547 -20.48 -53.43 -23.99
C LEU A 547 -21.98 -53.17 -24.20
N LEU A 548 -22.38 -52.81 -25.42
CA LEU A 548 -23.78 -52.63 -25.83
C LEU A 548 -24.59 -53.94 -25.71
N ALA A 549 -23.95 -55.07 -26.00
CA ALA A 549 -24.51 -56.41 -25.87
C ALA A 549 -24.66 -56.88 -24.41
N SER A 550 -23.96 -56.25 -23.47
CA SER A 550 -23.96 -56.62 -22.05
C SER A 550 -25.15 -56.03 -21.27
N ASP A 551 -25.38 -56.55 -20.06
CA ASP A 551 -26.42 -56.07 -19.13
C ASP A 551 -25.97 -54.86 -18.28
N LEU A 552 -24.68 -54.48 -18.33
CA LEU A 552 -24.10 -53.37 -17.56
C LEU A 552 -24.43 -53.39 -16.05
N PRO A 553 -24.16 -54.51 -15.35
CA PRO A 553 -24.63 -54.72 -13.97
C PRO A 553 -24.05 -53.74 -12.95
N ALA A 554 -22.90 -53.12 -13.25
CA ALA A 554 -22.23 -52.16 -12.39
C ALA A 554 -22.78 -50.72 -12.50
N THR A 555 -23.74 -50.47 -13.39
CA THR A 555 -24.29 -49.14 -13.65
C THR A 555 -25.75 -49.04 -13.19
N GLU A 556 -26.11 -47.93 -12.52
CA GLU A 556 -27.50 -47.71 -12.09
C GLU A 556 -28.46 -47.39 -13.26
N SER A 557 -27.92 -47.00 -14.42
CA SER A 557 -28.73 -46.57 -15.58
C SER A 557 -28.21 -47.19 -16.88
N PRO A 558 -28.32 -48.53 -17.07
CA PRO A 558 -27.85 -49.22 -18.26
C PRO A 558 -28.34 -48.60 -19.57
N SER A 559 -29.62 -48.20 -19.63
CA SER A 559 -30.21 -47.60 -20.84
C SER A 559 -29.55 -46.28 -21.24
N ALA A 560 -29.18 -45.43 -20.27
CA ALA A 560 -28.49 -44.18 -20.55
C ALA A 560 -27.08 -44.45 -21.09
N VAL A 561 -26.37 -45.42 -20.52
CA VAL A 561 -25.04 -45.83 -21.01
C VAL A 561 -25.14 -46.39 -22.43
N LYS A 562 -26.12 -47.25 -22.71
CA LYS A 562 -26.36 -47.77 -24.07
C LYS A 562 -26.66 -46.65 -25.07
N ALA A 563 -27.44 -45.64 -24.68
CA ALA A 563 -27.68 -44.48 -25.53
C ALA A 563 -26.40 -43.69 -25.85
N GLU A 564 -25.53 -43.46 -24.87
CA GLU A 564 -24.24 -42.79 -25.08
C GLU A 564 -23.30 -43.62 -25.98
N ILE A 565 -23.32 -44.96 -25.84
CA ILE A 565 -22.57 -45.87 -26.71
C ILE A 565 -23.06 -45.74 -28.16
N VAL A 566 -24.38 -45.79 -28.40
CA VAL A 566 -24.95 -45.66 -29.74
C VAL A 566 -24.62 -44.30 -30.34
N LYS A 567 -24.72 -43.22 -29.56
CA LYS A 567 -24.33 -41.88 -30.00
C LYS A 567 -22.85 -41.83 -30.40
N THR A 568 -21.97 -42.39 -29.57
CA THR A 568 -20.53 -42.48 -29.85
C THR A 568 -20.25 -43.21 -31.16
N LEU A 569 -20.84 -44.39 -31.37
CA LEU A 569 -20.65 -45.20 -32.58
C LEU A 569 -21.18 -44.49 -33.83
N ASN A 570 -22.31 -43.78 -33.73
CA ASN A 570 -22.83 -42.96 -34.81
C ASN A 570 -21.90 -41.79 -35.16
N CYS A 571 -21.35 -41.08 -34.17
CA CYS A 571 -20.35 -40.03 -34.40
C CYS A 571 -19.09 -40.57 -35.10
N MET A 572 -18.62 -41.76 -34.69
CA MET A 572 -17.47 -42.41 -35.34
C MET A 572 -17.78 -42.81 -36.80
N ALA A 573 -18.97 -43.38 -37.06
CA ALA A 573 -19.40 -43.78 -38.40
C ALA A 573 -19.66 -42.58 -39.33
N ALA A 574 -20.01 -41.42 -38.78
CA ALA A 574 -20.19 -40.18 -39.53
C ALA A 574 -18.86 -39.48 -39.90
N CYS A 575 -17.72 -39.99 -39.44
CA CYS A 575 -16.41 -39.40 -39.75
C CYS A 575 -16.09 -39.47 -41.25
N GLU A 576 -15.70 -38.34 -41.86
CA GLU A 576 -15.43 -38.26 -43.30
C GLU A 576 -14.30 -39.19 -43.77
N LEU A 577 -13.25 -39.36 -42.97
CA LEU A 577 -12.05 -40.10 -43.37
C LEU A 577 -12.11 -41.59 -43.00
N PHE A 578 -12.64 -41.93 -41.82
CA PHE A 578 -12.60 -43.28 -41.26
C PHE A 578 -13.97 -43.89 -41.02
N GLY A 579 -15.06 -43.14 -41.26
CA GLY A 579 -16.42 -43.56 -40.95
C GLY A 579 -16.86 -44.79 -41.72
N GLN A 580 -16.42 -44.96 -42.98
CA GLN A 580 -16.72 -46.16 -43.78
C GLN A 580 -16.12 -47.43 -43.17
N GLU A 581 -14.91 -47.35 -42.63
CA GLU A 581 -14.25 -48.48 -41.96
C GLU A 581 -15.03 -48.89 -40.71
N VAL A 582 -15.39 -47.91 -39.86
CA VAL A 582 -16.23 -48.13 -38.67
C VAL A 582 -17.60 -48.71 -39.07
N ALA A 583 -18.28 -48.10 -40.04
CA ALA A 583 -19.59 -48.56 -40.51
C ALA A 583 -19.55 -50.01 -41.03
N SER A 584 -18.46 -50.41 -41.70
CA SER A 584 -18.29 -51.78 -42.20
C SER A 584 -18.17 -52.83 -41.08
N VAL A 585 -17.66 -52.45 -39.91
CA VAL A 585 -17.59 -53.31 -38.72
C VAL A 585 -18.95 -53.33 -38.01
N LEU A 586 -19.60 -52.17 -37.90
CA LEU A 586 -20.92 -52.04 -37.28
C LEU A 586 -21.99 -52.86 -38.02
N GLU A 587 -22.07 -52.79 -39.36
CA GLU A 587 -23.06 -53.53 -40.16
C GLU A 587 -22.85 -55.06 -40.14
N LYS A 588 -21.68 -55.56 -39.71
CA LYS A 588 -21.44 -57.00 -39.49
C LYS A 588 -21.92 -57.47 -38.12
N SER A 589 -22.21 -56.56 -37.20
CA SER A 589 -22.62 -56.87 -35.84
C SER A 589 -24.13 -57.11 -35.77
N SER A 590 -24.53 -58.28 -35.28
CA SER A 590 -25.95 -58.58 -35.02
C SER A 590 -26.54 -57.65 -33.97
N VAL A 591 -25.73 -57.25 -32.98
CA VAL A 591 -26.13 -56.35 -31.88
C VAL A 591 -26.44 -54.96 -32.44
N TRP A 592 -25.61 -54.44 -33.33
CA TRP A 592 -25.81 -53.10 -33.90
C TRP A 592 -27.15 -52.97 -34.65
N GLY A 593 -27.56 -54.04 -35.35
CA GLY A 593 -28.84 -54.09 -36.06
C GLY A 593 -30.06 -53.82 -35.17
N GLU A 594 -29.99 -54.14 -33.87
CA GLU A 594 -31.08 -53.92 -32.91
C GLU A 594 -31.17 -52.48 -32.40
N PHE A 595 -30.04 -51.75 -32.41
CA PHE A 595 -29.93 -50.42 -31.79
C PHE A 595 -29.80 -49.26 -32.79
N LYS A 596 -29.38 -49.52 -34.04
CA LYS A 596 -29.02 -48.46 -35.01
C LYS A 596 -30.16 -47.48 -35.35
N ASP A 597 -31.39 -47.98 -35.38
CA ASP A 597 -32.58 -47.19 -35.75
C ASP A 597 -33.35 -46.62 -34.54
N GLN A 598 -32.89 -46.90 -33.31
CA GLN A 598 -33.55 -46.40 -32.10
C GLN A 598 -33.30 -44.90 -31.96
N LYS A 599 -34.36 -44.08 -32.04
CA LYS A 599 -34.29 -42.67 -31.67
C LYS A 599 -34.23 -42.56 -30.15
N HIS A 600 -33.04 -42.31 -29.62
CA HIS A 600 -32.75 -42.24 -28.18
C HIS A 600 -33.27 -40.96 -27.50
N ASP A 601 -33.98 -40.10 -28.23
CA ASP A 601 -34.60 -38.85 -27.74
C ASP A 601 -35.61 -39.08 -26.59
N LEU A 602 -36.04 -40.32 -26.37
CA LEU A 602 -36.94 -40.71 -25.27
C LEU A 602 -36.23 -40.98 -23.92
N PHE A 603 -34.89 -40.96 -23.87
CA PHE A 603 -34.11 -41.16 -22.63
C PHE A 603 -33.52 -39.87 -22.04
N ILE A 604 -34.12 -38.70 -22.32
CA ILE A 604 -33.80 -37.48 -21.56
C ILE A 604 -34.54 -37.51 -20.21
N SER A 605 -34.17 -38.47 -19.37
CA SER A 605 -34.21 -38.21 -17.93
C SER A 605 -32.84 -37.64 -17.63
N CYS A 606 -32.79 -36.40 -17.13
CA CYS A 606 -31.58 -35.80 -16.59
C CYS A 606 -30.86 -36.89 -15.78
N PRO A 607 -29.65 -37.33 -16.16
CA PRO A 607 -29.01 -38.39 -15.40
C PRO A 607 -28.93 -37.86 -13.98
N SER A 608 -29.35 -38.67 -13.02
CA SER A 608 -29.27 -38.43 -11.57
C SER A 608 -27.82 -38.30 -11.06
N GLN A 609 -26.92 -37.80 -11.90
CA GLN A 609 -25.58 -37.29 -11.64
C GLN A 609 -25.66 -35.93 -10.93
N MET A 610 -26.45 -35.91 -9.87
CA MET A 610 -26.33 -34.99 -8.74
C MET A 610 -26.80 -35.70 -7.46
N ARG A 611 -26.85 -37.05 -7.36
CA ARG A 611 -27.05 -37.71 -6.05
C ARG A 611 -25.86 -37.55 -5.10
N PHE A 612 -24.71 -37.10 -5.62
CA PHE A 612 -23.63 -36.58 -4.78
C PHE A 612 -23.86 -35.13 -4.32
N LEU A 613 -24.88 -34.43 -4.83
CA LEU A 613 -25.26 -33.08 -4.44
C LEU A 613 -26.60 -33.12 -3.71
N PRO A 614 -26.78 -32.39 -2.59
CA PRO A 614 -28.11 -32.22 -2.03
C PRO A 614 -29.00 -31.64 -3.13
N SER A 615 -30.20 -32.18 -3.30
CA SER A 615 -31.20 -31.70 -4.25
C SER A 615 -31.39 -30.19 -4.12
N MET A 616 -30.69 -29.41 -4.95
CA MET A 616 -30.93 -27.98 -5.06
C MET A 616 -32.29 -27.80 -5.71
N LYS A 617 -33.30 -27.55 -4.88
CA LYS A 617 -34.48 -26.79 -5.28
C LYS A 617 -33.97 -25.43 -5.77
N LEU A 618 -33.76 -25.31 -7.07
CA LEU A 618 -33.68 -24.02 -7.76
C LEU A 618 -35.04 -23.34 -7.55
N CYS A 619 -35.09 -22.45 -6.56
CA CYS A 619 -36.10 -21.40 -6.52
C CYS A 619 -35.86 -20.50 -7.74
N CYS A 620 -36.56 -20.77 -8.83
CA CYS A 620 -36.88 -19.76 -9.82
C CYS A 620 -37.77 -18.72 -9.12
N ALA A 621 -37.16 -17.71 -8.53
CA ALA A 621 -37.82 -16.47 -8.19
C ALA A 621 -37.74 -15.55 -9.43
N ASN A 622 -38.93 -15.27 -9.94
CA ASN A 622 -39.27 -14.49 -11.12
C ASN A 622 -38.42 -13.24 -11.37
N PHE A 623 -38.14 -13.02 -12.65
CA PHE A 623 -38.01 -11.69 -13.25
C PHE A 623 -39.22 -10.83 -12.88
N SER A 624 -38.97 -9.77 -12.10
CA SER A 624 -39.60 -8.45 -12.17
C SER A 624 -38.62 -7.44 -11.59
#